data_AF-A0A3S1FGN1-F1
#
_entry.id   AF-A0A3S1FGN1-F1
#
_cell.length_a   1.000
_cell.length_b   1.000
_cell.length_c   1.000
_cell.angle_alpha   90.00
_cell.angle_beta   90.00
_cell.angle_gamma   90.00
#
_symmetry.space_group_name_H-M   'P 1'
#
loop_
_entity.id
_entity.type
_entity.pdbx_description
1 polymer ?
#
loop_
_entity_poly.entity_id
_entity_poly.type
_entity_poly.pdbx_seq_one_letter_code
_entity_poly.pdbx_strand_id
1 'polypeptide(L)'
;DYSGAGGQGDVIDLTSLFDTAPGGANIGEFVNYDAGTGTLSVDADGTANGTNFVDVATLTNVPVSSTITLLYDDGITQHTTTANAV
;
A
#
# COMPACT_ATOMS: atom_id res chain seq x y z
N ASP A 1 1.94 17.56 -3.44
CA ASP A 1 1.23 17.25 -2.20
C ASP A 1 0.21 18.38 -1.95
N TYR A 2 -1.08 18.05 -1.98
CA TYR A 2 -2.16 18.96 -1.62
C TYR A 2 -2.97 18.30 -0.50
N SER A 3 -2.53 18.55 0.73
CA SER A 3 -3.04 17.94 1.96
C SER A 3 -4.32 18.63 2.50
N GLY A 4 -5.18 19.13 1.60
CA GLY A 4 -6.43 19.81 1.95
C GLY A 4 -7.66 18.90 1.88
N ALA A 5 -8.72 19.23 2.62
CA ALA A 5 -10.00 18.53 2.54
C ALA A 5 -10.58 18.63 1.11
N GLY A 6 -10.67 17.48 0.43
CA GLY A 6 -11.06 17.38 -0.99
C GLY A 6 -9.91 17.22 -1.99
N GLY A 7 -8.65 17.09 -1.53
CA GLY A 7 -7.50 16.76 -2.36
C GLY A 7 -7.56 15.32 -2.93
N GLN A 8 -6.77 15.04 -3.97
CA GLN A 8 -6.76 13.72 -4.64
C GLN A 8 -6.26 12.54 -3.76
N GLY A 9 -5.98 12.76 -2.48
CA GLY A 9 -5.34 11.79 -1.58
C GLY A 9 -3.83 11.65 -1.86
N ASP A 10 -3.11 11.09 -0.89
CA ASP A 10 -1.69 10.75 -1.08
C ASP A 10 -1.58 9.48 -1.92
N VAL A 11 -0.69 9.50 -2.91
CA VAL A 11 -0.44 8.41 -3.85
C VAL A 11 0.97 7.89 -3.64
N ILE A 12 1.09 6.61 -3.28
CA ILE A 12 2.37 5.92 -3.18
C ILE A 12 2.45 4.92 -4.33
N ASP A 13 3.43 5.12 -5.22
CA ASP A 13 3.73 4.19 -6.29
C ASP A 13 4.69 3.12 -5.78
N LEU A 14 4.19 1.89 -5.67
CA LEU A 14 4.94 0.72 -5.21
C LEU A 14 5.26 -0.24 -6.37
N THR A 15 5.09 0.20 -7.62
CA THR A 15 5.31 -0.63 -8.82
C THR A 15 6.69 -1.27 -8.84
N SER A 16 7.74 -0.57 -8.39
CA SER A 16 9.10 -1.13 -8.36
C SER A 16 9.33 -2.16 -7.25
N LEU A 17 8.42 -2.24 -6.27
CA LEU A 17 8.52 -3.14 -5.12
C LEU A 17 7.72 -4.43 -5.33
N PHE A 18 6.68 -4.40 -6.15
CA PHE A 18 5.80 -5.54 -6.42
C PHE A 18 5.79 -5.87 -7.91
N ASP A 19 6.52 -6.92 -8.29
CA ASP A 19 6.35 -7.61 -9.56
C ASP A 19 5.42 -8.79 -9.30
N THR A 20 4.10 -8.54 -9.28
CA THR A 20 3.14 -9.64 -9.06
C THR A 20 2.99 -10.44 -10.34
N ALA A 21 2.98 -11.78 -10.24
CA ALA A 21 2.83 -12.65 -11.40
C ALA A 21 1.59 -12.26 -12.25
N PRO A 22 1.65 -12.44 -13.59
CA PRO A 22 0.54 -12.09 -14.48
C PRO A 22 -0.77 -12.74 -14.04
N GLY A 23 -1.80 -11.92 -13.80
CA GLY A 23 -3.08 -12.36 -13.23
C GLY A 23 -3.39 -11.77 -11.85
N GLY A 24 -2.43 -11.05 -11.24
CA GLY A 24 -2.63 -10.15 -10.10
C GLY A 24 -2.98 -10.86 -8.80
N ALA A 25 -2.01 -11.02 -7.91
CA ALA A 25 -2.30 -11.40 -6.53
C ALA A 25 -2.93 -10.19 -5.80
N ASN A 26 -3.80 -10.42 -4.81
CA ASN A 26 -4.43 -9.32 -4.08
C ASN A 26 -3.36 -8.60 -3.27
N ILE A 27 -2.96 -7.38 -3.67
CA ILE A 27 -1.90 -6.63 -3.01
C ILE A 27 -2.18 -6.40 -1.51
N GLY A 28 -3.44 -6.41 -1.08
CA GLY A 28 -3.81 -6.33 0.34
C GLY A 28 -3.36 -7.53 1.17
N GLU A 29 -2.93 -8.63 0.54
CA GLU A 29 -2.29 -9.77 1.20
C GLU A 29 -0.80 -9.56 1.44
N PHE A 30 -0.18 -8.56 0.78
CA PHE A 30 1.26 -8.32 0.81
C PHE A 30 1.66 -6.92 1.30
N VAL A 31 0.73 -5.96 1.34
CA VAL A 31 0.97 -4.60 1.82
C VAL A 31 -0.07 -4.23 2.86
N ASN A 32 0.40 -3.74 4.01
CA ASN A 32 -0.45 -3.27 5.08
C ASN A 32 -0.09 -1.83 5.49
N TYR A 33 -1.12 -1.04 5.80
CA TYR A 33 -0.99 0.32 6.30
C TYR A 33 -1.69 0.48 7.65
N ASP A 34 -0.91 0.77 8.68
CA ASP A 34 -1.42 1.13 10.00
C ASP A 34 -1.62 2.65 10.06
N ALA A 35 -2.88 3.08 10.09
CA ALA A 35 -3.25 4.49 10.14
C ALA A 35 -3.03 5.15 11.51
N GLY A 36 -2.94 4.35 12.58
CA GLY A 36 -2.64 4.83 13.93
C GLY A 36 -1.17 5.20 14.09
N THR A 37 -0.28 4.50 13.41
CA THR A 37 1.18 4.74 13.45
C THR A 37 1.75 5.37 12.18
N GLY A 38 0.98 5.39 11.09
CA GLY A 38 1.44 5.80 9.77
C GLY A 38 2.38 4.78 9.11
N THR A 39 2.44 3.55 9.63
CA THR A 39 3.42 2.54 9.19
C THR A 39 2.95 1.82 7.95
N LEU A 40 3.80 1.78 6.93
CA LEU A 40 3.68 0.88 5.79
C LEU A 40 4.54 -0.35 6.04
N SER A 41 3.93 -1.52 5.90
CA SER A 41 4.59 -2.81 6.08
C SER A 41 4.30 -3.72 4.89
N VAL A 42 5.24 -4.63 4.61
CA VAL A 42 5.10 -5.61 3.53
C VAL A 42 5.29 -7.02 4.06
N ASP A 43 4.59 -7.98 3.46
CA ASP A 43 4.77 -9.40 3.78
C ASP A 43 6.19 -9.85 3.38
N ALA A 44 6.98 -10.22 4.39
CA ALA A 44 8.40 -10.49 4.28
C ALA A 44 8.71 -11.82 3.58
N ASP A 45 7.80 -12.79 3.67
CA ASP A 45 7.98 -14.10 3.03
C ASP A 45 7.35 -14.16 1.63
N GLY A 46 6.57 -13.14 1.26
CA GLY A 46 5.93 -13.01 -0.05
C GLY A 46 4.90 -14.11 -0.31
N THR A 47 4.41 -14.78 0.73
CA THR A 47 3.35 -15.78 0.62
C THR A 47 2.07 -15.14 1.12
N ALA A 48 1.10 -14.93 0.22
CA ALA A 48 -0.23 -14.36 0.46
C ALA A 48 -0.99 -15.02 1.64
N ASN A 49 -0.56 -14.75 2.87
CA ASN A 49 -1.01 -15.40 4.09
C ASN A 49 -1.13 -14.39 5.24
N GLY A 50 -0.56 -13.20 5.08
CA GLY A 50 -0.70 -12.06 5.98
C GLY A 50 -0.11 -12.24 7.38
N THR A 51 0.87 -13.13 7.58
CA THR A 51 1.39 -13.47 8.92
C THR A 51 2.71 -12.82 9.28
N ASN A 52 3.56 -12.44 8.32
CA ASN A 52 4.93 -11.97 8.56
C ASN A 52 5.20 -10.61 7.91
N PHE A 53 4.58 -9.54 8.42
CA PHE A 53 4.85 -8.20 7.91
C PHE A 53 6.11 -7.58 8.52
N VAL A 54 6.89 -6.91 7.67
CA VAL A 54 8.03 -6.07 8.07
C VAL A 54 7.78 -4.62 7.69
N ASP A 55 8.13 -3.71 8.61
CA ASP A 55 8.00 -2.29 8.39
C ASP A 55 9.01 -1.82 7.34
N VAL A 56 8.54 -1.05 6.37
CA VAL A 56 9.37 -0.52 5.27
C VAL A 56 9.37 1.00 5.20
N ALA A 57 8.32 1.65 5.70
CA ALA A 57 8.24 3.10 5.73
C ALA A 57 7.29 3.59 6.84
N THR A 58 7.47 4.85 7.24
CA THR A 58 6.54 5.55 8.14
C THR A 58 6.18 6.89 7.53
N LEU A 59 4.88 7.15 7.35
CA LEU A 59 4.36 8.45 6.95
C LEU A 59 4.31 9.35 8.19
N THR A 60 5.21 10.33 8.26
CA THR A 60 5.25 11.28 9.39
C THR A 60 4.15 12.34 9.33
N ASN A 61 3.51 12.51 8.18
CA ASN A 61 2.37 13.38 7.99
C ASN A 61 1.18 12.51 7.55
N VAL A 62 0.55 11.86 8.53
CA VAL A 62 -0.49 10.85 8.32
C VAL A 62 -1.67 11.46 7.54
N PRO A 63 -2.11 10.83 6.43
CA PRO A 63 -3.24 11.31 5.65
C PRO A 63 -4.50 11.42 6.51
N VAL A 64 -5.25 12.51 6.34
CA VAL A 64 -6.53 12.76 7.02
C VAL A 64 -7.58 11.66 6.78
N SER A 65 -7.48 10.92 5.68
CA SER A 65 -8.43 9.86 5.31
C SER A 65 -8.23 8.57 6.12
N SER A 66 -7.19 8.45 6.97
CA SER A 66 -6.80 7.19 7.62
C SER A 66 -6.55 6.03 6.63
N THR A 67 -6.51 6.30 5.34
CA THR A 67 -6.27 5.32 4.28
C THR A 67 -5.36 5.95 3.23
N ILE A 68 -4.60 5.12 2.53
CA ILE A 68 -3.72 5.52 1.43
C ILE A 68 -4.11 4.76 0.16
N THR A 69 -3.90 5.40 -0.99
CA THR A 69 -4.03 4.76 -2.30
C THR A 69 -2.68 4.18 -2.71
N LEU A 70 -2.66 2.89 -3.01
CA LEU A 70 -1.51 2.17 -3.52
C LEU A 70 -1.65 2.00 -5.03
N LEU A 71 -0.59 2.33 -5.77
CA LEU A 71 -0.44 1.97 -7.18
C LEU A 71 0.57 0.81 -7.30
N TYR A 72 0.24 -0.20 -8.09
CA TYR A 72 1.14 -1.31 -8.42
C TYR A 72 0.89 -1.81 -9.85
N ASP A 73 1.85 -2.51 -10.44
CA ASP A 73 1.76 -3.06 -11.81
C ASP A 73 2.00 -4.58 -11.77
N ASP A 74 1.28 -5.35 -12.57
CA ASP A 74 1.44 -6.81 -12.71
C ASP A 74 2.15 -7.21 -14.03
N GLY A 75 2.79 -6.24 -14.69
CA GLY A 75 3.44 -6.39 -15.99
C GLY A 75 2.46 -6.34 -17.17
N ILE A 76 1.16 -6.25 -16.93
CA ILE A 76 0.09 -6.16 -17.93
C ILE A 76 -0.77 -4.91 -17.71
N THR A 77 -1.09 -4.60 -16.46
CA THR A 77 -2.03 -3.55 -16.06
C THR A 77 -1.56 -2.84 -14.80
N GLN A 78 -1.71 -1.51 -14.76
CA GLN A 78 -1.59 -0.76 -13.52
C GLN A 78 -2.87 -0.93 -12.70
N HIS A 79 -2.70 -1.27 -11.44
CA HIS A 79 -3.76 -1.47 -10.46
C HIS A 79 -3.73 -0.36 -9.42
N THR A 80 -4.91 -0.06 -8.89
CA THR A 80 -5.09 0.86 -7.77
C THR A 80 -5.90 0.17 -6.68
N THR A 81 -5.46 0.29 -5.43
CA THR A 81 -6.25 -0.16 -4.29
C THR A 81 -6.10 0.78 -3.11
N THR A 82 -7.04 0.70 -2.18
CA THR A 82 -6.93 1.35 -0.87
C THR A 82 -6.30 0.36 0.09
N ALA A 83 -5.19 0.74 0.73
CA ALA A 83 -4.67 -0.06 1.84
C ALA A 83 -5.71 -0.05 2.98
N ASN A 84 -6.08 -1.23 3.48
CA ASN A 84 -6.98 -1.33 4.62
C ASN A 84 -6.32 -0.68 5.84
N ALA A 85 -7.08 0.18 6.54
CA ALA A 85 -6.71 0.63 7.87
C ALA A 85 -7.00 -0.50 8.86
N VAL A 86 -5.98 -0.97 9.57
CA VAL A 86 -6.10 -2.01 10.62
C VAL A 86 -5.99 -1.38 11.99
#